data_AF-A0AAW2VNH2-F1
#
_entry.id   AF-A0AAW2VNH2-F1
#
_cell.length_a   1.000
_cell.length_b   1.000
_cell.length_c   1.000
_cell.angle_alpha   90.00
_cell.angle_beta   90.00
_cell.angle_gamma   90.00
#
_symmetry.space_group_name_H-M   'P 1'
#
loop_
_entity.id
_entity.type
_entity.pdbx_description
1 polymer ?
#
loop_
_entity_poly.entity_id
_entity_poly.type
_entity_poly.pdbx_seq_one_letter_code
_entity_poly.pdbx_strand_id
1 'polypeptide(L)'
;MNVEVDEEITFSSRDFKDKGGSQDDPMVIKLDIANFAVHKVLVDNSSSADIIFWNVLKRMGLEVSGLSPVQTPLAGFGGSEVVAMGTIDLPISMGEEPKRRTMIVKFLVMDTPFAYNVILGRPGLNLFKAVVSTYHQKMKFPTKSGIGEVSCDQREARRCYNMSLRKGKSEERTKRKEK
;
A
#
# COMPACT_ATOMS: atom_id res chain seq x y z
N MET A 1 25.05 19.55 19.36
CA MET A 1 24.19 18.77 18.45
C MET A 1 22.82 19.42 18.49
N ASN A 2 22.37 20.05 17.41
CA ASN A 2 20.99 20.53 17.33
C ASN A 2 20.14 19.29 17.01
N VAL A 3 19.50 18.73 18.04
CA VAL A 3 18.51 17.68 17.86
C VAL A 3 17.26 18.39 17.34
N GLU A 4 16.97 18.26 16.05
CA GLU A 4 15.64 18.57 15.54
C GLU A 4 14.65 17.68 16.31
N VAL A 5 13.77 18.31 17.08
CA VAL A 5 12.72 17.58 17.80
C VAL A 5 11.69 17.17 16.77
N ASP A 6 11.59 15.87 16.48
CA ASP A 6 10.51 15.32 15.66
C ASP A 6 9.16 15.69 16.33
N GLU A 7 8.24 16.31 15.59
CA GLU A 7 6.91 16.65 16.11
C GLU A 7 6.16 15.37 16.53
N GLU A 8 5.47 15.42 17.67
CA GLU A 8 4.76 14.25 18.21
C GLU A 8 3.58 13.84 17.32
N ILE A 9 3.53 12.55 16.96
CA ILE A 9 2.38 11.97 16.29
C ILE A 9 1.37 11.52 17.34
N THR A 10 0.23 12.19 17.39
CA THR A 10 -0.90 11.84 18.26
C THR A 10 -2.16 11.51 17.46
N PHE A 11 -2.99 10.64 18.02
CA PHE A 11 -4.32 10.31 17.51
C PHE A 11 -5.36 10.60 18.58
N SER A 12 -6.51 11.14 18.17
CA SER A 12 -7.61 11.51 19.05
C SER A 12 -8.96 11.25 18.38
N SER A 13 -10.05 11.55 19.09
CA SER A 13 -11.41 11.48 18.52
C SER A 13 -11.60 12.34 17.27
N ARG A 14 -10.76 13.36 17.04
CA ARG A 14 -10.79 14.19 15.81
C ARG A 14 -10.28 13.45 14.57
N ASP A 15 -9.63 12.30 14.75
CA ASP A 15 -9.06 11.52 13.66
C ASP A 15 -10.04 10.56 13.01
N PHE A 16 -11.21 10.36 13.61
CA PHE A 16 -12.30 9.64 12.95
C PHE A 16 -12.85 10.46 11.79
N LYS A 17 -13.15 9.78 10.68
CA LYS A 17 -14.11 10.31 9.70
C LYS A 17 -15.50 10.18 10.32
N ASP A 18 -16.31 11.25 10.26
CA ASP A 18 -17.63 11.43 10.91
C ASP A 18 -18.75 10.44 10.48
N LYS A 19 -18.47 9.14 10.25
CA LYS A 19 -19.45 8.20 9.71
C LYS A 19 -19.43 6.87 10.44
N GLY A 20 -20.62 6.48 10.92
CA GLY A 20 -20.90 5.18 11.50
C GLY A 20 -20.57 4.03 10.54
N GLY A 21 -19.92 3.01 11.09
CA GLY A 21 -19.47 1.80 10.42
C GLY A 21 -18.43 1.09 11.28
N SER A 22 -18.19 -0.21 11.04
CA SER A 22 -17.06 -0.91 11.67
C SER A 22 -15.73 -0.28 11.21
N GLN A 23 -14.76 -0.23 12.13
CA GLN A 23 -13.41 0.25 11.86
C GLN A 23 -12.45 -0.88 11.43
N ASP A 24 -12.97 -2.07 11.14
CA ASP A 24 -12.17 -3.25 10.78
C ASP A 24 -11.86 -3.34 9.28
N ASP A 25 -12.25 -2.34 8.49
CA ASP A 25 -11.88 -2.27 7.07
C ASP A 25 -10.35 -2.19 6.92
N PRO A 26 -9.74 -2.90 5.94
CA PRO A 26 -8.32 -2.76 5.67
C PRO A 26 -8.00 -1.32 5.26
N MET A 27 -6.85 -0.81 5.67
CA MET A 27 -6.47 0.56 5.33
C MET A 27 -6.10 0.66 3.85
N VAL A 28 -6.98 1.26 3.06
CA VAL A 28 -6.79 1.51 1.63
C VAL A 28 -6.71 2.99 1.35
N ILE A 29 -5.70 3.41 0.61
CA ILE A 29 -5.45 4.82 0.32
C ILE A 29 -5.25 5.07 -1.17
N LYS A 30 -5.19 6.36 -1.52
CA LYS A 30 -4.71 6.86 -2.81
C LYS A 30 -3.32 7.44 -2.61
N LEU A 31 -2.39 7.13 -3.51
CA LEU A 31 -1.04 7.69 -3.52
C LEU A 31 -0.71 8.28 -4.89
N ASP A 32 0.13 9.30 -4.91
CA ASP A 32 0.77 9.74 -6.15
C ASP A 32 2.07 8.95 -6.33
N ILE A 33 2.14 8.11 -7.37
CA ILE A 33 3.32 7.29 -7.70
C ILE A 33 3.80 7.70 -9.09
N ALA A 34 5.05 8.15 -9.21
CA ALA A 34 5.60 8.65 -10.48
C ALA A 34 4.68 9.67 -11.19
N ASN A 35 4.06 10.58 -10.41
CA ASN A 35 3.09 11.59 -10.85
C ASN A 35 1.73 11.05 -11.34
N PHE A 36 1.43 9.76 -11.12
CA PHE A 36 0.10 9.20 -11.37
C PHE A 36 -0.66 8.99 -10.06
N ALA A 37 -1.93 9.35 -10.05
CA ALA A 37 -2.84 9.03 -8.95
C ALA A 37 -3.18 7.53 -8.98
N VAL A 38 -2.59 6.76 -8.07
CA VAL A 38 -2.82 5.32 -7.91
C VAL A 38 -3.78 5.08 -6.75
N HIS A 39 -4.94 4.54 -7.06
CA HIS A 39 -5.95 4.09 -6.08
C HIS A 39 -5.69 2.64 -5.65
N LYS A 40 -6.43 2.16 -4.64
CA LYS A 40 -6.37 0.78 -4.16
C LYS A 40 -4.98 0.40 -3.67
N VAL A 41 -4.33 1.31 -2.95
CA VAL A 41 -3.08 1.05 -2.24
C VAL A 41 -3.43 0.48 -0.88
N LEU A 42 -3.09 -0.78 -0.64
CA LEU A 42 -3.23 -1.40 0.68
C LEU A 42 -2.05 -0.98 1.55
N VAL A 43 -2.33 -0.45 2.74
CA VAL A 43 -1.32 -0.23 3.79
C VAL A 43 -1.23 -1.49 4.64
N ASP A 44 -0.07 -2.14 4.63
CA ASP A 44 0.11 -3.44 5.29
C ASP A 44 1.38 -3.47 6.15
N ASN A 45 1.21 -3.24 7.46
CA ASN A 45 2.29 -3.32 8.44
C ASN A 45 2.87 -4.73 8.60
N SER A 46 2.17 -5.78 8.13
CA SER A 46 2.66 -7.15 8.18
C SER A 46 3.56 -7.50 7.00
N SER A 47 3.45 -6.76 5.88
CA SER A 47 4.25 -7.01 4.68
C SER A 47 5.72 -6.61 4.89
N SER A 48 6.63 -7.52 4.53
CA SER A 48 8.09 -7.28 4.53
C SER A 48 8.59 -6.54 3.29
N ALA A 49 7.73 -6.33 2.28
CA ALA A 49 8.08 -5.68 1.04
C ALA A 49 6.98 -4.73 0.56
N ASP A 50 7.38 -3.71 -0.18
CA ASP A 50 6.46 -2.91 -0.99
C ASP A 50 6.27 -3.60 -2.33
N ILE A 51 5.02 -3.72 -2.78
CA ILE A 51 4.67 -4.45 -4.00
C ILE A 51 3.85 -3.56 -4.91
N ILE A 52 4.21 -3.50 -6.20
CA ILE A 52 3.38 -2.92 -7.25
C ILE A 52 3.04 -4.00 -8.27
N PHE A 53 1.76 -4.06 -8.66
CA PHE A 53 1.34 -5.06 -9.64
C PHE A 53 1.65 -4.60 -11.06
N TRP A 54 2.12 -5.53 -11.89
CA TRP A 54 2.59 -5.27 -13.25
C TRP A 54 1.55 -4.51 -14.11
N ASN A 55 0.27 -4.87 -13.97
CA ASN A 55 -0.82 -4.20 -14.68
C ASN A 55 -0.94 -2.70 -14.36
N VAL A 56 -0.44 -2.24 -13.21
CA VAL A 56 -0.41 -0.82 -12.82
C VAL A 56 0.67 -0.09 -13.60
N LEU A 57 1.90 -0.64 -13.64
CA LEU A 57 3.01 -0.07 -14.41
C LEU A 57 2.66 0.05 -15.90
N LYS A 58 2.01 -0.99 -16.46
CA LYS A 58 1.52 -0.96 -17.83
C LYS A 58 0.52 0.17 -18.09
N ARG A 59 -0.41 0.44 -17.16
CA ARG A 59 -1.37 1.55 -17.26
C ARG A 59 -0.71 2.93 -17.10
N MET A 60 0.40 3.00 -16.36
CA MET A 60 1.21 4.21 -16.22
C MET A 60 2.14 4.45 -17.43
N GLY A 61 2.21 3.50 -18.38
CA GLY A 61 3.12 3.58 -19.52
C GLY A 61 4.60 3.40 -19.14
N LEU A 62 4.89 2.79 -17.99
CA LEU A 62 6.26 2.54 -17.54
C LEU A 62 6.78 1.21 -18.14
N GLU A 63 7.96 1.25 -18.75
CA GLU A 63 8.58 0.09 -19.36
C GLU A 63 9.21 -0.86 -18.33
N VAL A 64 9.12 -2.16 -18.62
CA VAL A 64 9.64 -3.28 -17.80
C VAL A 64 11.08 -3.65 -18.16
N SER A 65 11.58 -3.14 -19.28
CA SER A 65 12.94 -3.39 -19.79
C SER A 65 14.02 -2.97 -18.79
N GLY A 66 13.70 -2.05 -17.88
CA GLY A 66 14.60 -1.56 -16.82
C GLY A 66 14.41 -2.20 -15.44
N LEU A 67 13.63 -3.28 -15.28
CA LEU A 67 13.50 -3.93 -13.97
C LEU A 67 14.84 -4.52 -13.52
N SER A 68 15.19 -4.25 -12.26
CA SER A 68 16.38 -4.86 -11.65
C SER A 68 16.06 -6.30 -11.24
N PRO A 69 16.88 -7.30 -11.63
CA PRO A 69 16.65 -8.70 -11.29
C PRO A 69 16.52 -8.92 -9.77
N VAL A 70 15.65 -9.84 -9.38
CA VAL A 70 15.52 -10.30 -7.99
C VAL A 70 15.76 -11.81 -7.94
N GLN A 71 16.61 -12.25 -7.00
CA GLN A 71 16.98 -13.66 -6.86
C GLN A 71 16.12 -14.40 -5.83
N THR A 72 15.39 -13.68 -4.98
CA THR A 72 14.67 -14.26 -3.84
C THR A 72 13.16 -14.26 -4.11
N PRO A 73 12.51 -15.42 -4.15
CA PRO A 73 11.05 -15.52 -4.20
C PRO A 73 10.40 -14.89 -2.97
N LEU A 74 9.19 -14.34 -3.14
CA LEU A 74 8.36 -13.95 -2.00
C LEU A 74 7.61 -15.18 -1.48
N ALA A 75 7.89 -15.55 -0.23
CA ALA A 75 7.09 -16.55 0.47
C ALA A 75 5.83 -15.91 1.05
N GLY A 76 4.66 -16.36 0.60
CA GLY A 76 3.37 -15.94 1.15
C GLY A 76 2.96 -16.73 2.40
N PHE A 77 1.94 -16.25 3.09
CA PHE A 77 1.27 -17.02 4.14
C PHE A 77 0.64 -18.27 3.53
N GLY A 78 1.11 -19.45 3.93
CA GLY A 78 0.75 -20.75 3.34
C GLY A 78 1.90 -21.47 2.63
N GLY A 79 3.10 -20.89 2.61
CA GLY A 79 4.31 -21.53 2.08
C GLY A 79 4.41 -21.56 0.56
N SER A 80 3.46 -20.94 -0.14
CA SER A 80 3.53 -20.75 -1.58
C SER A 80 4.55 -19.66 -1.89
N GLU A 81 5.53 -20.00 -2.72
CA GLU A 81 6.49 -19.03 -3.25
C GLU A 81 5.91 -18.38 -4.50
N VAL A 82 6.04 -17.04 -4.58
CA VAL A 82 5.69 -16.28 -5.77
C VAL A 82 6.94 -15.53 -6.24
N VAL A 83 7.31 -15.75 -7.49
CA VAL A 83 8.48 -15.11 -8.10
C VAL A 83 8.10 -13.72 -8.60
N ALA A 84 8.81 -12.70 -8.14
CA ALA A 84 8.66 -11.34 -8.66
C ALA A 84 9.33 -11.20 -10.03
N MET A 85 8.80 -10.33 -10.89
CA MET A 85 9.42 -10.00 -12.18
C MET A 85 10.77 -9.27 -12.01
N GLY A 86 10.93 -8.58 -10.88
CA GLY A 86 12.09 -7.76 -10.58
C GLY A 86 11.72 -6.66 -9.57
N THR A 87 12.59 -5.65 -9.48
CA THR A 87 12.37 -4.46 -8.66
C THR A 87 12.38 -3.19 -9.49
N ILE A 88 11.67 -2.17 -9.01
CA ILE A 88 11.64 -0.83 -9.58
C ILE A 88 11.63 0.23 -8.46
N ASP A 89 12.41 1.28 -8.64
CA ASP A 89 12.43 2.42 -7.71
C ASP A 89 11.50 3.52 -8.26
N LEU A 90 10.49 3.92 -7.50
CA LEU A 90 9.51 4.93 -7.91
C LEU A 90 9.36 6.03 -6.85
N PRO A 91 9.24 7.31 -7.26
CA PRO A 91 8.88 8.37 -6.34
C PRO A 91 7.41 8.23 -5.92
N ILE A 92 7.17 8.17 -4.61
CA ILE A 92 5.84 8.23 -4.02
C ILE A 92 5.69 9.56 -3.31
N SER A 93 4.56 10.23 -3.48
CA SER A 93 4.17 11.34 -2.63
C SER A 93 2.97 10.99 -1.74
N MET A 94 3.05 11.38 -0.47
CA MET A 94 2.00 11.22 0.53
C MET A 94 1.62 12.56 1.16
N GLY A 95 0.35 12.69 1.52
CA GLY A 95 -0.22 13.90 2.12
C GLY A 95 -0.61 14.96 1.08
N GLU A 96 -1.04 16.11 1.59
CA GLU A 96 -1.45 17.27 0.80
C GLU A 96 -0.56 18.46 1.18
N GLU A 97 -0.37 19.41 0.25
CA GLU A 97 0.39 20.62 0.52
C GLU A 97 -0.24 21.43 1.67
N PRO A 98 0.55 22.02 2.58
CA PRO A 98 2.02 22.07 2.61
C PRO A 98 2.70 20.85 3.26
N LYS A 99 1.92 19.88 3.76
CA LYS A 99 2.40 18.70 4.50
C LYS A 99 2.52 17.47 3.59
N ARG A 100 2.95 17.71 2.35
CA ARG A 100 3.25 16.65 1.38
C ARG A 100 4.70 16.23 1.55
N ARG A 101 4.96 14.92 1.43
CA ARG A 101 6.32 14.37 1.44
C ARG A 101 6.50 13.40 0.28
N THR A 102 7.65 13.46 -0.38
CA THR A 102 8.01 12.58 -1.49
C THR A 102 9.26 11.79 -1.15
N MET A 103 9.23 10.47 -1.36
CA MET A 103 10.37 9.57 -1.17
C MET A 103 10.48 8.59 -2.33
N ILE A 104 11.69 8.13 -2.64
CA ILE A 104 11.89 7.01 -3.59
C ILE A 104 11.69 5.70 -2.83
N VAL A 105 10.74 4.89 -3.28
CA VAL A 105 10.44 3.58 -2.69
C VAL A 105 10.76 2.50 -3.71
N LYS A 106 11.45 1.46 -3.24
CA LYS A 106 11.73 0.25 -4.02
C LYS A 106 10.56 -0.70 -3.93
N PHE A 107 9.98 -1.03 -5.07
CA PHE A 107 8.89 -1.99 -5.17
C PHE A 107 9.36 -3.30 -5.79
N LEU A 108 8.83 -4.41 -5.30
CA LEU A 108 8.78 -5.67 -6.04
C LEU A 108 7.64 -5.62 -7.06
N VAL A 109 7.91 -6.06 -8.27
CA VAL A 109 6.92 -6.09 -9.36
C VAL A 109 6.34 -7.48 -9.48
N MET A 110 5.02 -7.60 -9.32
CA MET A 110 4.31 -8.88 -9.35
C MET A 110 3.34 -8.94 -10.53
N ASP A 111 3.40 -10.03 -11.31
CA ASP A 111 2.43 -10.30 -12.37
C ASP A 111 1.42 -11.36 -11.94
N THR A 112 0.60 -11.00 -10.95
CA THR A 112 -0.50 -11.86 -10.50
C THR A 112 -1.78 -11.05 -10.29
N PRO A 113 -2.97 -11.60 -10.61
CA PRO A 113 -4.21 -10.87 -10.41
C PRO A 113 -4.54 -10.61 -8.94
N PHE A 114 -4.39 -9.36 -8.48
CA PHE A 114 -4.72 -8.97 -7.10
C PHE A 114 -5.86 -7.95 -7.02
N ALA A 115 -6.51 -7.84 -5.86
CA ALA A 115 -7.61 -6.89 -5.65
C ALA A 115 -7.12 -5.44 -5.49
N TYR A 116 -5.88 -5.30 -5.05
CA TYR A 116 -5.19 -4.03 -4.83
C TYR A 116 -4.18 -3.77 -5.94
N ASN A 117 -3.86 -2.50 -6.18
CA ASN A 117 -2.86 -2.08 -7.17
C ASN A 117 -1.45 -2.04 -6.58
N VAL A 118 -1.35 -1.77 -5.28
CA VAL A 118 -0.09 -1.63 -4.54
C VAL A 118 -0.30 -2.16 -3.13
N ILE A 119 0.75 -2.77 -2.58
CA ILE A 119 0.91 -3.01 -1.14
C ILE A 119 2.04 -2.11 -0.68
N LEU A 120 1.75 -1.16 0.20
CA LEU A 120 2.75 -0.37 0.91
C LEU A 120 3.05 -1.09 2.23
N GLY A 121 4.21 -1.75 2.27
CA GLY A 121 4.66 -2.57 3.37
C GLY A 121 5.51 -1.80 4.37
N ARG A 122 6.14 -2.53 5.29
CA ARG A 122 7.05 -1.93 6.28
C ARG A 122 8.19 -1.11 5.69
N PRO A 123 8.87 -1.50 4.59
CA PRO A 123 10.00 -0.71 4.10
C PRO A 123 9.57 0.71 3.67
N GLY A 124 8.51 0.83 2.87
CA GLY A 124 7.92 2.11 2.47
C GLY A 124 7.37 2.88 3.67
N LEU A 125 6.62 2.25 4.57
CA LEU A 125 6.08 2.91 5.76
C LEU A 125 7.19 3.48 6.67
N ASN A 126 8.26 2.70 6.91
CA ASN A 126 9.39 3.13 7.71
C ASN A 126 10.18 4.28 7.06
N LEU A 127 10.28 4.30 5.72
CA LEU A 127 10.94 5.39 5.00
C LEU A 127 10.25 6.74 5.25
N PHE A 128 8.93 6.72 5.37
CA PHE A 128 8.15 7.91 5.72
C PHE A 128 8.08 8.18 7.22
N LYS A 129 8.63 7.30 8.09
CA LYS A 129 8.38 7.28 9.54
C LYS A 129 6.87 7.29 9.84
N ALA A 130 6.09 6.55 9.06
CA ALA A 130 4.65 6.56 9.13
C ALA A 130 4.14 5.74 10.32
N VAL A 131 3.17 6.29 11.05
CA VAL A 131 2.43 5.61 12.10
C VAL A 131 1.01 5.37 11.61
N VAL A 132 0.62 4.11 11.57
CA VAL A 132 -0.70 3.67 11.11
C VAL A 132 -1.57 3.39 12.32
N SER A 133 -2.70 4.07 12.42
CA SER A 133 -3.75 3.73 13.38
C SER A 133 -4.86 2.99 12.67
N THR A 134 -4.96 1.68 12.93
CA THR A 134 -6.06 0.84 12.44
C THR A 134 -7.40 1.31 13.01
N TYR A 135 -7.42 1.69 14.29
CA TYR A 135 -8.62 2.15 14.99
C TYR A 135 -9.22 3.43 14.40
N HIS A 136 -8.38 4.42 14.07
CA HIS A 136 -8.83 5.67 13.42
C HIS A 136 -8.86 5.55 11.88
N GLN A 137 -8.39 4.43 11.32
CA GLN A 137 -8.16 4.22 9.90
C GLN A 137 -7.41 5.38 9.21
N LYS A 138 -6.38 5.86 9.89
CA LYS A 138 -5.58 7.01 9.49
C LYS A 138 -4.11 6.72 9.70
N MET A 139 -3.30 7.27 8.82
CA MET A 139 -1.85 7.21 8.87
C MET A 139 -1.32 8.64 8.99
N LYS A 140 -0.32 8.81 9.85
CA LYS A 140 0.36 10.09 10.07
C LYS A 140 1.86 9.91 9.87
N PHE A 141 2.53 10.95 9.40
CA PHE A 141 3.98 10.93 9.16
C PHE A 141 4.56 12.34 9.26
N PRO A 142 5.83 12.48 9.68
CA PRO A 142 6.47 13.79 9.77
C PRO A 142 6.82 14.34 8.38
N THR A 143 6.66 15.65 8.25
CA THR A 143 7.08 16.46 7.10
C THR A 143 7.79 17.73 7.58
N LYS A 144 8.42 18.48 6.67
CA LYS A 144 9.05 19.77 7.00
C LYS A 144 8.05 20.84 7.46
N SER A 145 6.77 20.66 7.14
CA SER A 145 5.68 21.58 7.49
C SER A 145 4.75 21.00 8.56
N GLY A 146 5.25 20.03 9.33
CA GLY A 146 4.58 19.36 10.44
C GLY A 146 4.02 17.98 10.09
N ILE A 147 3.04 17.49 10.86
CA ILE A 147 2.48 16.14 10.63
C ILE A 147 1.53 16.09 9.42
N GLY A 148 1.94 15.33 8.40
CA GLY A 148 1.10 14.95 7.26
C GLY A 148 0.18 13.80 7.63
N GLU A 149 -1.00 13.76 7.01
CA GLU A 149 -2.03 12.76 7.30
C GLU A 149 -2.60 12.17 6.01
N VAL A 150 -2.94 10.88 6.05
CA VAL A 150 -3.70 10.21 4.99
C VAL A 150 -4.76 9.34 5.66
N SER A 151 -6.01 9.51 5.23
CA SER A 151 -7.14 8.74 5.75
C SER A 151 -7.54 7.61 4.80
N CYS A 152 -7.99 6.49 5.35
CA CYS A 152 -8.54 5.36 4.60
C CYS A 152 -9.72 5.78 3.72
N ASP A 153 -9.77 5.27 2.49
CA ASP A 153 -10.96 5.21 1.65
C ASP A 153 -11.71 3.91 1.93
N GLN A 154 -12.58 3.94 2.95
CA GLN A 154 -13.38 2.79 3.37
C GLN A 154 -14.26 2.22 2.24
N ARG A 155 -14.71 3.07 1.32
CA ARG A 155 -15.55 2.61 0.21
C ARG A 155 -14.73 1.74 -0.74
N GLU A 156 -13.52 2.18 -1.08
CA GLU A 156 -12.60 1.37 -1.88
C GLU A 156 -12.07 0.15 -1.11
N ALA A 157 -11.83 0.26 0.20
CA ALA A 157 -11.46 -0.88 1.05
C ALA A 157 -12.48 -2.02 0.97
N ARG A 158 -13.76 -1.71 1.19
CA ARG A 158 -14.85 -2.69 1.10
C ARG A 158 -15.00 -3.26 -0.31
N ARG A 159 -14.82 -2.45 -1.35
CA ARG A 159 -14.83 -2.92 -2.73
C ARG A 159 -13.71 -3.91 -2.99
N CYS A 160 -12.48 -3.61 -2.56
CA CYS A 160 -11.33 -4.50 -2.72
C CYS A 160 -11.51 -5.81 -1.97
N TYR A 161 -11.98 -5.75 -0.72
CA TYR A 161 -12.31 -6.93 0.09
C TYR A 161 -13.37 -7.82 -0.58
N ASN A 162 -14.46 -7.23 -1.09
CA ASN A 162 -15.49 -8.00 -1.79
C ASN A 162 -14.99 -8.64 -3.09
N MET A 163 -14.05 -8.00 -3.79
CA MET A 163 -13.41 -8.58 -4.98
C MET A 163 -12.48 -9.75 -4.63
N SER A 164 -11.74 -9.69 -3.52
CA SER A 164 -10.87 -10.79 -3.10
C SER A 164 -11.66 -12.03 -2.70
N LEU A 165 -12.79 -11.87 -2.00
CA LEU A 165 -13.68 -12.98 -1.63
C LEU A 165 -14.32 -13.68 -2.83
N ARG A 166 -14.63 -12.94 -3.91
CA ARG A 166 -15.23 -13.53 -5.11
C ARG A 166 -14.27 -14.44 -5.87
N LYS A 167 -12.96 -14.14 -5.86
CA LYS A 167 -11.93 -14.97 -6.50
C LYS A 167 -11.72 -16.31 -5.79
N GLY A 168 -11.72 -16.32 -4.46
CA GLY A 168 -11.61 -17.57 -3.68
C GLY A 168 -12.73 -18.57 -4.01
N LYS A 169 -13.97 -18.07 -4.19
CA LYS A 169 -15.12 -18.92 -4.56
C LYS A 169 -15.05 -19.49 -5.98
N SER A 170 -14.41 -18.81 -6.94
CA SER A 170 -14.23 -19.34 -8.30
C SER A 170 -13.14 -20.40 -8.36
N GLU A 171 -12.03 -20.22 -7.65
CA GLU A 171 -10.91 -21.16 -7.63
C GLU A 171 -11.26 -22.48 -6.91
N GLU A 172 -12.05 -22.41 -5.82
CA GLU A 172 -12.59 -23.61 -5.15
C GLU A 172 -13.57 -24.41 -6.04
N ARG A 173 -14.34 -23.74 -6.89
CA ARG A 173 -15.28 -24.39 -7.81
C ARG A 173 -14.56 -25.11 -8.96
N THR A 174 -13.45 -24.56 -9.46
CA THR A 174 -12.65 -25.21 -10.51
C THR A 174 -11.94 -26.44 -9.96
N LYS A 175 -11.33 -26.36 -8.76
CA LYS A 175 -10.68 -27.51 -8.10
C LYS A 175 -11.64 -28.66 -7.74
N ARG A 176 -12.94 -28.39 -7.56
CA ARG A 176 -13.97 -29.42 -7.34
C ARG A 176 -14.50 -30.07 -8.63
N LYS A 177 -14.24 -29.49 -9.80
CA LYS A 177 -14.62 -30.06 -11.10
C LYS A 177 -13.51 -30.91 -11.74
N GLU A 178 -12.29 -30.78 -11.22
CA GLU A 178 -11.10 -31.54 -11.64
C GLU A 178 -10.80 -32.75 -10.73
N LYS A 179 -11.69 -33.04 -9.79
CA LYS A 179 -11.74 -34.27 -8.98
C LYS A 179 -12.99 -35.05 -9.35
#